data_AF-A0A3D6BIN6-F1
#
_entry.id   AF-A0A3D6BIN6-F1
#
_cell.length_a   1.000
_cell.length_b   1.000
_cell.length_c   1.000
_cell.angle_alpha   90.00
_cell.angle_beta   90.00
_cell.angle_gamma   90.00
#
_symmetry.space_group_name_H-M   'P 1'
#
loop_
_entity.id
_entity.type
_entity.pdbx_description
1 polymer ?
#
loop_
_entity_poly.entity_id
_entity_poly.type
_entity_poly.pdbx_seq_one_letter_code
_entity_poly.pdbx_strand_id
1 'polypeptide(L)'
;MILDDRRIVELFLNRSEEALLQIDIKYGRYCHRVAFNVLGNAEDSEECVNDAYMRVWGSIPPNEPNSLSAYVGKITRNIALDKLRQKNSSKRGNGEVPVLLDELAECVSGVDELERRQDSAEIIDALNGFLETLSATERGVFMRRYWMMEPIADVAARYDISVSKTTTMLFRLRGRLKKHFMKEGISL
;
A
#
# COMPACT_ATOMS: atom_id res chain seq x y z
N MET A 1 10.05 -16.22 -19.66
CA MET A 1 10.08 -16.94 -18.37
C MET A 1 9.98 -15.89 -17.27
N ILE A 2 9.11 -16.07 -16.27
CA ILE A 2 9.01 -15.12 -15.14
C ILE A 2 10.22 -15.37 -14.24
N LEU A 3 11.06 -14.35 -14.02
CA LEU A 3 12.20 -14.44 -13.12
C LEU A 3 11.80 -14.38 -11.64
N ASP A 4 12.62 -14.94 -10.76
CA ASP A 4 12.47 -14.74 -9.32
C ASP A 4 12.89 -13.32 -8.89
N ASP A 5 12.52 -12.91 -7.67
CA ASP A 5 12.77 -11.54 -7.17
C ASP A 5 14.26 -11.22 -7.15
N ARG A 6 15.08 -12.18 -6.68
CA ARG A 6 16.52 -12.00 -6.53
C ARG A 6 17.17 -11.72 -7.89
N ARG A 7 16.79 -12.49 -8.92
CA ARG A 7 17.35 -12.31 -10.25
C ARG A 7 16.93 -10.99 -10.89
N ILE A 8 15.71 -10.53 -10.64
CA ILE A 8 15.27 -9.21 -11.09
C ILE A 8 16.06 -8.10 -10.37
N VAL A 9 16.28 -8.23 -9.06
CA VAL A 9 17.12 -7.28 -8.29
C VAL A 9 18.55 -7.26 -8.84
N GLU A 10 19.14 -8.41 -9.15
CA GLU A 10 20.47 -8.51 -9.77
C GLU A 10 20.53 -7.79 -11.14
N LEU A 11 19.46 -7.83 -11.95
CA LEU A 11 19.38 -7.06 -13.19
C LEU A 11 19.39 -5.54 -12.92
N PHE A 12 18.63 -5.06 -11.93
CA PHE A 12 18.65 -3.65 -11.53
C PHE A 12 20.04 -3.22 -11.02
N LEU A 13 20.68 -4.04 -10.18
CA LEU A 13 22.01 -3.76 -9.65
C LEU A 13 23.06 -3.60 -10.76
N ASN A 14 22.95 -4.42 -11.79
CA ASN A 14 23.83 -4.37 -12.96
C ASN A 14 23.42 -3.34 -14.01
N ARG A 15 22.40 -2.50 -13.74
CA ARG A 15 21.84 -1.52 -14.69
C ARG A 15 21.46 -2.16 -16.03
N SER A 16 20.94 -3.38 -16.01
CA SER A 16 20.40 -4.04 -17.21
C SER A 16 18.96 -3.59 -17.46
N GLU A 17 18.67 -3.04 -18.63
CA GLU A 17 17.33 -2.59 -19.03
C GLU A 17 16.30 -3.73 -19.00
N GLU A 18 16.74 -4.99 -19.10
CA GLU A 18 15.88 -6.16 -18.93
C GLU A 18 15.15 -6.17 -17.58
N ALA A 19 15.71 -5.50 -16.55
CA ALA A 19 15.07 -5.36 -15.24
C ALA A 19 13.66 -4.74 -15.33
N LEU A 20 13.47 -3.75 -16.21
CA LEU A 20 12.19 -3.07 -16.41
C LEU A 20 11.15 -3.98 -17.06
N LEU A 21 11.57 -4.81 -18.01
CA LEU A 21 10.69 -5.79 -18.64
C LEU A 21 10.28 -6.87 -17.63
N GLN A 22 11.23 -7.36 -16.82
CA GLN A 22 10.99 -8.46 -15.90
C GLN A 22 10.17 -8.05 -14.68
N ILE A 23 10.36 -6.83 -14.16
CA ILE A 23 9.52 -6.28 -13.10
C ILE A 23 8.08 -6.08 -13.60
N ASP A 24 7.89 -5.67 -14.85
CA ASP A 24 6.55 -5.49 -15.42
C ASP A 24 5.84 -6.82 -15.67
N ILE A 25 6.52 -7.79 -16.28
CA ILE A 25 5.98 -9.15 -16.48
C ILE A 25 5.51 -9.74 -15.15
N LYS A 26 6.26 -9.52 -14.07
CA LYS A 26 5.98 -10.13 -12.77
C LYS A 26 4.98 -9.35 -11.93
N TYR A 27 5.07 -8.02 -11.90
CA TYR A 27 4.33 -7.17 -10.98
C TYR A 27 3.46 -6.11 -11.65
N GLY A 28 3.41 -6.01 -12.98
CA GLY A 28 2.62 -4.99 -13.68
C GLY A 28 1.15 -5.04 -13.30
N ARG A 29 0.52 -6.22 -13.26
CA ARG A 29 -0.87 -6.38 -12.79
C ARG A 29 -1.06 -5.93 -11.34
N TYR A 30 -0.08 -6.22 -10.49
CA TYR A 30 -0.12 -5.84 -9.07
C TYR A 30 -0.02 -4.31 -8.91
N CYS A 31 0.98 -3.70 -9.55
CA CYS A 31 1.21 -2.25 -9.50
C CYS A 31 0.04 -1.48 -10.12
N HIS A 32 -0.45 -1.93 -11.28
CA HIS A 32 -1.58 -1.29 -11.94
C HIS A 32 -2.87 -1.40 -11.11
N ARG A 33 -3.10 -2.51 -10.40
CA ARG A 33 -4.25 -2.62 -9.49
C ARG A 33 -4.12 -1.66 -8.30
N VAL A 34 -2.93 -1.55 -7.71
CA VAL A 34 -2.65 -0.58 -6.63
C VAL A 34 -2.89 0.85 -7.10
N ALA A 35 -2.31 1.24 -8.24
CA ALA A 35 -2.48 2.58 -8.81
C ALA A 35 -3.94 2.87 -9.15
N PHE A 36 -4.65 1.91 -9.76
CA PHE A 36 -6.05 2.07 -10.15
C PHE A 36 -6.98 2.22 -8.96
N ASN A 37 -6.75 1.49 -7.87
CA ASN A 37 -7.54 1.63 -6.65
C ASN A 37 -7.41 3.04 -6.03
N VAL A 38 -6.31 3.75 -6.30
CA VAL A 38 -6.07 5.12 -5.84
C VAL A 38 -6.60 6.16 -6.81
N LEU A 39 -6.31 5.99 -8.10
CA LEU A 39 -6.51 7.01 -9.13
C LEU A 39 -7.86 6.87 -9.85
N GLY A 40 -8.44 5.67 -9.88
CA GLY A 40 -9.74 5.40 -10.54
C GLY A 40 -9.74 5.54 -12.06
N ASN A 41 -8.58 5.74 -12.69
CA ASN A 41 -8.42 5.96 -14.13
C ASN A 41 -7.28 5.07 -14.67
N ALA A 42 -7.52 4.40 -15.80
CA ALA A 42 -6.58 3.45 -16.37
C ALA A 42 -5.30 4.11 -16.92
N GLU A 43 -5.44 5.19 -17.69
CA GLU A 43 -4.30 5.93 -18.27
C GLU A 43 -3.40 6.52 -17.17
N ASP A 44 -4.02 7.14 -16.17
CA ASP A 44 -3.30 7.67 -15.00
C ASP A 44 -2.59 6.57 -14.21
N SER A 45 -3.19 5.37 -14.17
CA SER A 45 -2.59 4.22 -13.50
C SER A 45 -1.40 3.68 -14.26
N GLU A 46 -1.48 3.61 -15.59
CA GLU A 46 -0.38 3.20 -16.45
C GLU A 46 0.79 4.18 -16.33
N GLU A 47 0.52 5.49 -16.38
CA GLU A 47 1.54 6.53 -16.16
C GLU A 47 2.17 6.40 -14.77
N CYS A 48 1.37 6.19 -13.73
CA CYS A 48 1.85 5.98 -12.36
C CYS A 48 2.77 4.75 -12.24
N VAL A 49 2.46 3.66 -12.94
CA VAL A 49 3.27 2.44 -12.93
C VAL A 49 4.61 2.68 -13.64
N ASN A 50 4.59 3.40 -14.77
CA ASN A 50 5.81 3.78 -15.48
C ASN A 50 6.71 4.67 -14.61
N ASP A 51 6.15 5.68 -13.94
CA ASP A 51 6.87 6.52 -12.98
C ASP A 51 7.47 5.69 -11.83
N ALA A 52 6.73 4.68 -11.35
CA ALA A 52 7.20 3.77 -10.31
C ALA A 52 8.40 2.95 -10.77
N TYR A 53 8.38 2.42 -11.99
CA TYR A 53 9.52 1.69 -12.55
C TYR A 53 10.75 2.57 -12.71
N MET A 54 10.58 3.83 -13.13
CA MET A 54 11.68 4.80 -13.20
C MET A 54 12.24 5.13 -11.82
N ARG A 55 11.40 5.21 -10.78
CA ARG A 55 11.83 5.40 -9.39
C ARG A 55 12.56 4.17 -8.85
N VAL A 56 12.08 2.96 -9.16
CA VAL A 56 12.77 1.69 -8.81
C VAL A 56 14.14 1.64 -9.48
N TRP A 57 14.20 1.92 -10.78
CA TRP A 57 15.47 2.03 -11.52
C TRP A 57 16.42 2.99 -10.84
N GLY A 58 15.98 4.22 -10.53
CA GLY A 58 16.84 5.21 -9.88
C GLY A 58 17.29 4.87 -8.45
N SER A 59 16.61 3.94 -7.76
CA SER A 59 16.84 3.64 -6.34
C SER A 59 17.60 2.32 -6.08
N ILE A 60 17.71 1.45 -7.09
CA ILE A 60 18.52 0.23 -7.04
C ILE A 60 19.63 0.34 -8.09
N PRO A 61 20.92 0.39 -7.70
CA PRO A 61 21.51 0.59 -6.36
C PRO A 61 21.27 2.01 -5.78
N PRO A 62 21.51 2.25 -4.46
CA PRO A 62 22.17 1.36 -3.48
C PRO A 62 21.23 0.42 -2.71
N ASN A 63 19.92 0.48 -2.93
CA ASN A 63 19.00 -0.40 -2.23
C ASN A 63 19.03 -1.82 -2.81
N GLU A 64 18.91 -2.83 -1.94
CA GLU A 64 18.77 -4.25 -2.31
C GLU A 64 17.57 -4.83 -1.56
N PRO A 65 16.35 -4.70 -2.10
CA PRO A 65 15.14 -5.07 -1.37
C PRO A 65 15.03 -6.59 -1.20
N ASN A 66 14.85 -7.03 0.05
CA ASN A 66 14.56 -8.43 0.38
C ASN A 66 13.22 -8.91 -0.19
N SER A 67 12.25 -8.00 -0.34
CA SER A 67 10.96 -8.27 -0.98
C SER A 67 10.74 -7.26 -2.09
N LEU A 68 10.94 -7.70 -3.34
CA LEU A 68 10.78 -6.82 -4.50
C LEU A 68 9.32 -6.39 -4.67
N SER A 69 8.37 -7.28 -4.39
CA SER A 69 6.94 -6.98 -4.40
C SER A 69 6.54 -5.87 -3.43
N ALA A 70 7.02 -5.92 -2.18
CA ALA A 70 6.77 -4.87 -1.21
C ALA A 70 7.44 -3.55 -1.61
N TYR A 71 8.65 -3.62 -2.17
CA TYR A 71 9.41 -2.45 -2.60
C TYR A 71 8.73 -1.70 -3.76
N VAL A 72 8.42 -2.41 -4.85
CA VAL A 72 7.73 -1.82 -6.00
C VAL A 72 6.30 -1.39 -5.63
N GLY A 73 5.62 -2.17 -4.78
CA GLY A 73 4.30 -1.84 -4.26
C GLY A 73 4.28 -0.54 -3.47
N LYS A 74 5.25 -0.34 -2.55
CA LYS A 74 5.39 0.92 -1.77
C LYS A 74 5.61 2.10 -2.69
N ILE A 75 6.51 1.98 -3.67
CA ILE A 75 6.82 3.06 -4.61
C ILE A 75 5.59 3.42 -5.45
N THR A 76 4.93 2.43 -6.07
CA THR A 76 3.71 2.65 -6.86
C THR A 76 2.61 3.31 -6.03
N ARG A 77 2.38 2.80 -4.81
CA ARG A 77 1.38 3.33 -3.88
C ARG A 77 1.65 4.80 -3.54
N ASN A 78 2.90 5.14 -3.23
CA ASN A 78 3.28 6.50 -2.87
C ASN A 78 3.08 7.47 -4.04
N ILE A 79 3.53 7.11 -5.24
CA ILE A 79 3.34 7.94 -6.44
C ILE A 79 1.86 8.14 -6.74
N ALA A 80 1.04 7.08 -6.63
CA ALA A 80 -0.40 7.20 -6.86
C ALA A 80 -1.06 8.16 -5.86
N LEU A 81 -0.69 8.08 -4.58
CA LEU A 81 -1.18 8.98 -3.54
C LEU A 81 -0.74 10.42 -3.78
N ASP A 82 0.51 10.64 -4.21
CA ASP A 82 1.02 11.96 -4.53
C ASP A 82 0.30 12.57 -5.73
N LYS A 83 0.08 11.80 -6.82
CA LYS A 83 -0.73 12.23 -7.97
C LYS A 83 -2.16 12.57 -7.56
N LEU A 84 -2.77 11.76 -6.69
CA LEU A 84 -4.12 12.03 -6.16
C LEU A 84 -4.15 13.35 -5.35
N ARG A 85 -3.15 13.58 -4.48
CA ARG A 85 -3.03 14.82 -3.69
C ARG A 85 -2.95 16.05 -4.60
N GLN A 86 -2.13 15.99 -5.66
CA GLN A 86 -1.98 17.07 -6.65
C GLN A 86 -3.27 17.33 -7.46
N LYS A 87 -4.03 16.27 -7.78
CA LYS A 87 -5.34 16.41 -8.43
C LYS A 87 -6.37 17.04 -7.50
N ASN A 88 -6.40 16.63 -6.23
CA ASN A 88 -7.38 17.09 -5.24
C ASN A 88 -7.11 18.51 -4.71
N SER A 89 -5.85 18.98 -4.72
CA SER A 89 -5.55 20.40 -4.45
C SER A 89 -6.16 21.33 -5.50
N SER A 90 -6.60 20.77 -6.64
CA SER A 90 -7.22 21.51 -7.74
C SER A 90 -8.76 21.42 -7.76
N LYS A 91 -9.38 20.36 -7.20
CA LYS A 91 -10.86 20.20 -7.05
C LYS A 91 -11.19 19.24 -5.89
N ARG A 92 -12.20 19.56 -5.05
CA ARG A 92 -12.68 18.70 -3.93
C ARG A 92 -13.10 17.32 -4.46
N GLY A 93 -12.35 16.27 -4.10
CA GLY A 93 -12.48 14.93 -4.67
C GLY A 93 -13.45 13.99 -3.91
N ASN A 94 -14.30 13.29 -4.66
CA ASN A 94 -14.97 12.05 -4.26
C ASN A 94 -14.04 10.87 -4.62
N GLY A 95 -13.76 9.95 -3.69
CA GLY A 95 -12.96 8.76 -3.96
C GLY A 95 -12.77 7.85 -2.73
N GLU A 96 -12.28 6.63 -2.95
CA GLU A 96 -12.03 5.64 -1.89
C GLU A 96 -10.91 6.07 -0.92
N VAL A 97 -9.89 6.75 -1.42
CA VAL A 97 -8.72 7.15 -0.62
C VAL A 97 -9.07 8.17 0.47
N PRO A 98 -9.82 9.25 0.22
CA PRO A 98 -10.34 10.10 1.30
C PRO A 98 -11.04 9.31 2.41
N VAL A 99 -11.92 8.36 2.05
CA VAL A 99 -12.63 7.52 3.02
C VAL A 99 -11.67 6.63 3.81
N LEU A 100 -10.67 6.03 3.16
CA LEU A 100 -9.63 5.23 3.82
C LEU A 100 -8.78 6.05 4.80
N LEU A 101 -8.43 7.28 4.41
CA LEU A 101 -7.67 8.19 5.26
C LEU A 101 -8.49 8.61 6.46
N ASP A 102 -9.77 8.95 6.28
CA ASP A 102 -10.69 9.24 7.38
C ASP A 102 -10.87 8.03 8.31
N GLU A 103 -10.97 6.82 7.75
CA GLU A 103 -11.05 5.58 8.52
C GLU A 103 -9.83 5.38 9.43
N LEU A 104 -8.63 5.70 8.93
CA LEU A 104 -7.36 5.55 9.65
C LEU A 104 -7.02 6.74 10.54
N ALA A 105 -7.52 7.95 10.24
CA ALA A 105 -7.30 9.15 11.05
C ALA A 105 -7.84 8.99 12.49
N GLU A 106 -8.88 8.17 12.68
CA GLU A 106 -9.36 7.83 14.03
C GLU A 106 -8.37 6.96 14.85
N CYS A 107 -7.42 6.33 14.16
CA CYS A 107 -6.39 5.46 14.72
C CYS A 107 -5.06 6.17 14.97
N VAL A 108 -4.85 7.37 14.42
CA VAL A 108 -3.60 8.14 14.56
C VAL A 108 -3.92 9.63 14.68
N SER A 109 -3.52 10.30 15.77
CA SER A 109 -3.55 11.77 15.82
C SER A 109 -2.21 12.37 15.38
N GLY A 110 -2.26 13.60 14.87
CA GLY A 110 -1.08 14.30 14.35
C GLY A 110 -0.58 13.72 13.02
N VAL A 111 -1.39 13.81 11.96
CA VAL A 111 -1.05 13.37 10.59
C VAL A 111 0.33 13.90 10.14
N ASP A 112 0.71 15.11 10.58
CA ASP A 112 2.01 15.75 10.30
C ASP A 112 3.22 15.16 11.07
N GLU A 113 3.01 14.52 12.22
CA GLU A 113 4.07 13.83 12.98
C GLU A 113 4.25 12.39 12.44
N LEU A 114 3.16 11.75 12.00
CA LEU A 114 3.22 10.44 11.35
C LEU A 114 3.92 10.52 9.98
N GLU A 115 3.72 11.60 9.21
CA GLU A 115 4.43 11.81 7.94
C GLU A 115 5.96 11.93 8.12
N ARG A 116 6.41 12.41 9.30
CA ARG A 116 7.83 12.43 9.69
C ARG A 116 8.34 11.10 10.27
N ARG A 117 7.44 10.21 10.71
CA ARG A 117 7.75 8.92 11.36
C ARG A 117 7.35 7.69 10.55
N GLN A 118 7.03 7.83 9.25
CA GLN A 118 6.50 6.74 8.42
C GLN A 118 7.40 5.50 8.34
N ASP A 119 8.71 5.70 8.52
CA ASP A 119 9.71 4.63 8.59
C ASP A 119 10.22 4.38 10.02
N SER A 120 9.48 4.83 11.05
CA SER A 120 9.81 4.53 12.45
C SER A 120 9.72 3.03 12.69
N ALA A 121 10.85 2.43 13.07
CA ALA A 121 10.93 1.01 13.41
C ALA A 121 9.88 0.62 14.47
N GLU A 122 9.62 1.49 15.45
CA GLU A 122 8.61 1.29 16.49
C GLU A 122 7.20 1.12 15.91
N ILE A 123 6.82 1.94 14.92
CA ILE A 123 5.49 1.88 14.30
C ILE A 123 5.37 0.63 13.43
N ILE A 124 6.43 0.30 12.69
CA ILE A 124 6.48 -0.90 11.85
C ILE A 124 6.37 -2.16 12.74
N ASP A 125 7.12 -2.22 13.84
CA ASP A 125 7.11 -3.35 14.76
C ASP A 125 5.76 -3.51 15.46
N ALA A 126 5.16 -2.42 15.93
CA ALA A 126 3.81 -2.46 16.49
C ALA A 126 2.74 -2.87 15.46
N LEU A 127 2.85 -2.40 14.21
CA LEU A 127 1.92 -2.81 13.16
C LEU A 127 2.09 -4.31 12.83
N ASN A 128 3.32 -4.80 12.73
CA ASN A 128 3.59 -6.22 12.51
C ASN A 128 3.05 -7.08 13.68
N GLY A 129 3.33 -6.68 14.92
CA GLY A 129 2.79 -7.33 16.12
C GLY A 129 1.26 -7.36 16.12
N PHE A 130 0.60 -6.27 15.74
CA PHE A 130 -0.85 -6.24 15.58
C PHE A 130 -1.33 -7.23 14.51
N LEU A 131 -0.72 -7.21 13.32
CA LEU A 131 -1.10 -8.09 12.21
C LEU A 131 -0.93 -9.56 12.59
N GLU A 132 0.07 -9.91 13.39
CA GLU A 132 0.29 -11.25 13.93
C GLU A 132 -0.88 -11.73 14.80
N THR A 133 -1.56 -10.84 15.51
CA THR A 133 -2.74 -11.18 16.33
C THR A 133 -4.03 -11.44 15.52
N LEU A 134 -4.02 -11.18 14.22
CA LEU A 134 -5.20 -11.31 13.36
C LEU A 134 -5.32 -12.72 12.80
N SER A 135 -6.55 -13.22 12.70
CA SER A 135 -6.84 -14.42 11.90
C SER A 135 -6.50 -14.17 10.42
N ALA A 136 -6.30 -15.24 9.65
CA ALA A 136 -5.95 -15.13 8.23
C ALA A 136 -6.97 -14.28 7.43
N THR A 137 -8.26 -14.44 7.70
CA THR A 137 -9.32 -13.65 7.08
C THR A 137 -9.26 -12.19 7.50
N GLU A 138 -9.12 -11.90 8.80
CA GLU A 138 -9.03 -10.52 9.29
C GLU A 138 -7.81 -9.80 8.73
N ARG A 139 -6.63 -10.44 8.74
CA ARG A 139 -5.40 -9.90 8.16
C ARG A 139 -5.58 -9.64 6.68
N GLY A 140 -6.18 -10.58 5.96
CA GLY A 140 -6.49 -10.44 4.55
C GLY A 140 -7.39 -9.25 4.25
N VAL A 141 -8.53 -9.15 4.94
CA VAL A 141 -9.48 -8.03 4.82
C VAL A 141 -8.80 -6.69 5.13
N PHE A 142 -8.01 -6.64 6.21
CA PHE A 142 -7.28 -5.44 6.64
C PHE A 142 -6.26 -5.00 5.59
N MET A 143 -5.43 -5.91 5.10
CA MET A 143 -4.42 -5.60 4.08
C MET A 143 -5.06 -5.20 2.76
N ARG A 144 -6.14 -5.86 2.35
CA ARG A 144 -6.86 -5.49 1.12
C ARG A 144 -7.47 -4.09 1.23
N ARG A 145 -8.03 -3.73 2.38
CA ARG A 145 -8.57 -2.38 2.59
C ARG A 145 -7.47 -1.33 2.66
N TYR A 146 -6.46 -1.48 3.52
CA TYR A 146 -5.54 -0.38 3.86
C TYR A 146 -4.22 -0.37 3.08
N TRP A 147 -3.71 -1.55 2.68
CA TRP A 147 -2.52 -1.64 1.83
C TRP A 147 -2.88 -1.55 0.36
N MET A 148 -3.84 -2.36 -0.11
CA MET A 148 -4.26 -2.39 -1.51
C MET A 148 -5.26 -1.29 -1.88
N MET A 149 -5.85 -0.59 -0.90
CA MET A 149 -6.89 0.43 -1.12
C MET A 149 -8.11 -0.10 -1.88
N GLU A 150 -8.44 -1.39 -1.72
CA GLU A 150 -9.59 -1.99 -2.39
C GLU A 150 -10.92 -1.45 -1.80
N PRO A 151 -11.94 -1.19 -2.64
CA PRO A 151 -13.28 -0.86 -2.18
C PRO A 151 -13.85 -1.96 -1.29
N ILE A 152 -14.66 -1.61 -0.28
CA ILE A 152 -15.25 -2.59 0.65
C ILE A 152 -16.05 -3.67 -0.10
N ALA A 153 -16.75 -3.31 -1.17
CA ALA A 153 -17.49 -4.26 -1.99
C ALA A 153 -16.59 -5.33 -2.63
N ASP A 154 -15.43 -4.94 -3.15
CA ASP A 154 -14.46 -5.86 -3.75
C ASP A 154 -13.84 -6.78 -2.69
N VAL A 155 -13.54 -6.23 -1.51
CA VAL A 155 -13.04 -7.02 -0.37
C VAL A 155 -14.09 -8.03 0.09
N ALA A 156 -15.35 -7.60 0.24
CA ALA A 156 -16.46 -8.44 0.64
C ALA A 156 -16.65 -9.62 -0.34
N ALA A 157 -16.66 -9.34 -1.65
CA ALA A 157 -16.76 -10.35 -2.69
C ALA A 157 -15.58 -11.34 -2.66
N ARG A 158 -14.35 -10.85 -2.46
CA ARG A 158 -13.14 -11.69 -2.40
C ARG A 158 -13.16 -12.72 -1.28
N TYR A 159 -13.71 -12.35 -0.13
CA TYR A 159 -13.75 -13.20 1.05
C TYR A 159 -15.10 -13.92 1.25
N ASP A 160 -16.00 -13.84 0.27
CA ASP A 160 -17.35 -14.43 0.32
C ASP A 160 -18.11 -14.06 1.61
N ILE A 161 -18.10 -12.77 1.95
CA ILE A 161 -18.79 -12.21 3.10
C ILE A 161 -19.59 -10.98 2.68
N SER A 162 -20.63 -10.63 3.46
CA SER A 162 -21.43 -9.44 3.15
C SER A 162 -20.63 -8.15 3.33
N VAL A 163 -21.02 -7.10 2.59
CA VAL A 163 -20.49 -5.74 2.78
C VAL A 163 -20.62 -5.30 4.23
N SER A 164 -21.80 -5.51 4.84
CA SER A 164 -22.06 -5.18 6.26
C SER A 164 -21.11 -5.90 7.23
N LYS A 165 -20.87 -7.21 7.00
CA LYS A 165 -19.91 -7.99 7.80
C LYS A 165 -18.48 -7.46 7.65
N THR A 166 -18.09 -7.09 6.42
CA THR A 166 -16.78 -6.51 6.11
C THR A 166 -16.59 -5.16 6.81
N THR A 167 -17.56 -4.25 6.70
CA THR A 167 -17.54 -2.95 7.39
C THR A 167 -17.44 -3.11 8.91
N THR A 168 -18.24 -4.02 9.49
CA THR A 168 -18.21 -4.29 10.94
C THR A 168 -16.86 -4.87 11.37
N MET A 169 -16.28 -5.76 10.56
CA MET A 169 -14.96 -6.34 10.82
C MET A 169 -13.88 -5.25 10.80
N LEU A 170 -13.83 -4.42 9.76
CA LEU A 170 -12.86 -3.33 9.63
C LEU A 170 -12.96 -2.32 10.78
N PHE A 171 -14.18 -1.96 11.20
CA PHE A 171 -14.40 -1.10 12.37
C PHE A 171 -13.81 -1.71 13.65
N ARG A 172 -14.08 -2.99 13.91
CA ARG A 172 -13.54 -3.69 15.09
C ARG A 172 -12.01 -3.80 15.04
N LEU A 173 -11.45 -4.07 13.85
CA LEU A 173 -10.01 -4.16 13.66
C LEU A 173 -9.32 -2.81 13.91
N ARG A 174 -9.87 -1.70 13.44
CA ARG A 174 -9.37 -0.35 13.76
C ARG A 174 -9.41 -0.05 15.25
N GLY A 175 -10.50 -0.42 15.94
CA GLY A 175 -10.59 -0.29 17.39
C GLY A 175 -9.55 -1.13 18.15
N ARG A 176 -9.20 -2.32 17.64
CA ARG A 176 -8.13 -3.16 18.19
C ARG A 176 -6.74 -2.58 17.90
N LEU A 177 -6.50 -2.08 16.69
CA LEU A 177 -5.25 -1.43 16.29
C LEU A 177 -4.95 -0.24 17.19
N LYS A 178 -5.93 0.65 17.39
CA LYS A 178 -5.78 1.81 18.28
C LYS A 178 -5.36 1.40 19.69
N LYS A 179 -6.03 0.39 20.26
CA LYS A 179 -5.68 -0.15 21.58
C LYS A 179 -4.29 -0.80 21.60
N HIS A 180 -3.83 -1.38 20.50
CA HIS A 180 -2.50 -1.97 20.38
C HIS A 180 -1.43 -0.87 20.39
N PHE A 181 -1.58 0.16 19.55
CA PHE A 181 -0.64 1.30 19.51
C PHE A 181 -0.54 2.03 20.85
N MET A 182 -1.66 2.24 21.55
CA MET A 182 -1.65 2.83 22.89
C MET A 182 -0.86 2.02 23.93
N LYS A 183 -0.82 0.68 23.79
CA LYS A 183 -0.04 -0.20 24.68
C LYS A 183 1.45 -0.14 24.40
N GLU A 184 1.82 -0.02 23.13
CA GLU A 184 3.22 0.10 22.69
C GLU A 184 3.82 1.49 22.90
N GLY A 185 3.11 2.40 23.58
CA GLY A 185 3.59 3.75 23.85
C GLY A 185 3.67 4.65 22.61
N ILE A 186 3.10 4.20 21.48
CA ILE A 186 2.97 5.01 20.27
C ILE A 186 1.89 6.04 20.54
N SER A 187 2.34 7.25 20.89
CA SER A 187 1.47 8.39 21.17
C SER A 187 0.65 8.72 19.93
N LEU A 188 -0.65 8.58 20.10
CA LEU A 188 -1.68 9.32 19.38
C LEU A 188 -1.42 10.81 19.63
#